data_AF-A0A1Q7QH51-F1
#
_entry.id   AF-A0A1Q7QH51-F1
#
_cell.length_a   1.000
_cell.length_b   1.000
_cell.length_c   1.000
_cell.angle_alpha   90.00
_cell.angle_beta   90.00
_cell.angle_gamma   90.00
#
_symmetry.space_group_name_H-M   'P 1'
#
loop_
_entity.id
_entity.type
_entity.pdbx_description
1 polymer ?
#
loop_
_entity_poly.entity_id
_entity_poly.type
_entity_poly.pdbx_seq_one_letter_code
_entity_poly.pdbx_strand_id
1 'polypeptide(L)'
;MTLRVSGLLLILLGLTFWTGHALQLIPVHETLGFVLVLSLWTLAFFAARAGVATGWVVLAVVWGLVAPILGLAQERLLTGDWHWTIQVLHLLIGLGAIGQGEGLVVRMRRRAASEQMRAA
;
A
#
# COMPACT_ATOMS: atom_id res chain seq x y z
N MET A 1 12.04 -3.03 -3.56
CA MET A 1 12.70 -2.09 -2.63
C MET A 1 11.90 -0.81 -2.47
N THR A 2 11.50 -0.13 -3.56
CA THR A 2 10.67 1.09 -3.53
C THR A 2 9.46 0.98 -2.61
N LEU A 3 8.60 -0.03 -2.79
CA LEU A 3 7.41 -0.27 -1.96
C LEU A 3 7.72 -0.37 -0.44
N ARG A 4 8.83 -1.01 -0.07
CA ARG A 4 9.22 -1.17 1.34
C ARG A 4 9.71 0.14 1.94
N VAL A 5 10.58 0.84 1.21
CA VAL A 5 11.16 2.10 1.67
C VAL A 5 10.08 3.18 1.77
N SER A 6 9.23 3.33 0.75
CA SER A 6 8.11 4.27 0.80
C SER A 6 7.14 3.90 1.93
N GLY A 7 6.80 2.62 2.09
CA GLY A 7 5.94 2.15 3.17
C GLY A 7 6.49 2.47 4.57
N LEU A 8 7.78 2.25 4.81
CA LEU A 8 8.42 2.59 6.09
C LEU A 8 8.39 4.10 6.35
N LEU A 9 8.78 4.90 5.35
CA LEU A 9 8.76 6.37 5.47
C LEU A 9 7.35 6.90 5.74
N LEU A 10 6.34 6.34 5.08
CA LEU A 10 4.94 6.68 5.30
C LEU A 10 4.48 6.39 6.72
N ILE A 11 4.83 5.23 7.27
CA ILE A 11 4.50 4.89 8.66
C ILE A 11 5.15 5.89 9.63
N LEU A 12 6.45 6.17 9.45
CA LEU A 12 7.17 7.12 10.31
C LEU A 12 6.56 8.53 10.25
N LEU A 13 6.28 9.04 9.04
CA LEU A 13 5.64 10.34 8.86
C LEU A 13 4.22 10.35 9.43
N GLY A 14 3.42 9.31 9.17
CA GLY A 14 2.05 9.20 9.66
C GLY A 14 1.97 9.24 11.20
N LEU A 15 2.85 8.51 11.89
CA LEU A 15 2.94 8.56 13.35
C LEU A 15 3.39 9.94 13.87
N THR A 16 4.32 10.59 13.15
CA THR A 16 4.76 11.94 13.48
C THR A 16 3.60 12.93 13.40
N PHE A 17 2.79 12.85 12.34
CA PHE A 17 1.64 13.76 12.14
C PHE A 17 0.50 13.47 13.11
N TRP A 18 0.26 12.19 13.43
CA TRP A 18 -0.74 11.78 14.42
C TRP A 18 -0.52 12.50 15.75
N THR A 19 0.73 12.66 16.16
CA THR A 19 1.09 13.36 17.41
C THR A 19 1.14 14.89 17.29
N GLY A 20 0.73 15.45 16.14
CA GLY A 20 0.70 16.91 15.91
C GLY A 20 2.02 17.53 15.49
N HIS A 21 3.04 16.73 15.13
CA HIS A 21 4.37 17.21 14.78
C HIS A 21 4.59 17.23 13.26
N ALA A 22 5.46 18.14 12.79
CA ALA A 22 5.95 18.21 11.41
C ALA A 22 4.86 18.25 10.32
N LEU A 23 3.68 18.82 10.61
CA LEU A 23 2.52 18.87 9.70
C LEU A 23 2.81 19.54 8.35
N GLN A 24 3.83 20.40 8.27
CA GLN A 24 4.31 20.96 7.00
C GLN A 24 4.82 19.92 6.00
N LEU A 25 5.08 18.68 6.44
CA LEU A 25 5.54 17.56 5.61
C LEU A 25 4.39 16.68 5.11
N ILE A 26 3.13 17.01 5.38
CA ILE A 26 1.97 16.26 4.85
C ILE A 26 2.04 16.09 3.31
N PRO A 27 2.37 17.11 2.50
CA PRO A 27 2.48 16.94 1.05
C PRO A 27 3.55 15.90 0.63
N VAL A 28 4.62 15.76 1.42
CA VAL A 28 5.66 14.75 1.19
C VAL A 28 5.10 13.35 1.47
N HIS A 29 4.34 13.18 2.56
CA HIS A 29 3.67 11.92 2.87
C HIS A 29 2.65 11.54 1.79
N GLU A 30 1.81 12.47 1.33
CA GLU A 30 0.87 12.22 0.23
C GLU A 30 1.59 11.77 -1.05
N THR A 31 2.66 12.47 -1.41
CA THR A 31 3.51 12.12 -2.57
C THR A 31 4.08 10.71 -2.44
N LEU A 32 4.64 10.37 -1.27
CA LEU A 32 5.13 9.01 -0.99
C LEU A 32 4.01 7.98 -1.03
N GLY A 33 2.79 8.36 -0.65
CA GLY A 33 1.58 7.53 -0.74
C GLY A 33 1.29 7.14 -2.18
N PHE A 34 1.33 8.11 -3.10
CA PHE A 34 1.20 7.83 -4.53
C PHE A 34 2.34 6.95 -5.06
N VAL A 35 3.58 7.16 -4.60
CA VAL A 35 4.72 6.29 -4.97
C VAL A 35 4.50 4.85 -4.51
N LEU A 36 3.97 4.65 -3.29
CA LEU A 36 3.60 3.33 -2.78
C LEU A 36 2.50 2.68 -3.64
N VAL A 37 1.43 3.42 -3.96
CA VAL A 37 0.31 2.93 -4.79
C VAL A 37 0.78 2.53 -6.18
N LEU A 38 1.56 3.38 -6.85
CA LEU A 38 2.10 3.08 -8.18
C LEU A 38 3.03 1.87 -8.15
N SER A 39 3.82 1.71 -7.09
CA SER A 39 4.66 0.52 -6.88
C SER A 39 3.79 -0.74 -6.72
N LEU A 40 2.71 -0.67 -5.95
CA LEU A 40 1.76 -1.77 -5.77
C LEU A 40 1.08 -2.15 -7.08
N TRP A 41 0.59 -1.18 -7.86
CA TRP A 41 -0.02 -1.44 -9.17
C TRP A 41 0.96 -1.99 -10.19
N THR A 42 2.21 -1.52 -10.16
CA THR A 42 3.29 -2.10 -10.97
C THR A 42 3.49 -3.57 -10.64
N LEU A 43 3.53 -3.93 -9.36
CA LEU A 43 3.62 -5.33 -8.93
C LEU A 43 2.36 -6.13 -9.32
N ALA A 44 1.17 -5.54 -9.22
CA ALA A 44 -0.08 -6.17 -9.63
C ALA A 44 -0.10 -6.49 -11.13
N PHE A 45 0.39 -5.56 -11.97
CA PHE A 45 0.56 -5.77 -13.40
C PHE A 45 1.51 -6.95 -13.68
N PHE A 46 2.70 -6.95 -13.09
CA PHE A 46 3.64 -8.05 -13.29
C PHE A 46 3.13 -9.38 -12.73
N ALA A 47 2.39 -9.36 -11.61
CA ALA A 47 1.76 -10.54 -11.06
C ALA A 47 0.71 -11.12 -12.00
N ALA A 48 -0.11 -10.28 -12.63
CA ALA A 48 -1.05 -10.72 -13.66
C ALA A 48 -0.33 -11.36 -14.85
N ARG A 49 0.76 -10.73 -15.32
CA ARG A 49 1.59 -11.25 -16.42
C ARG A 49 2.28 -12.57 -16.08
N ALA A 50 2.63 -12.78 -14.81
CA ALA A 50 3.22 -14.01 -14.30
C ALA A 50 2.17 -15.10 -13.94
N GLY A 51 0.89 -14.89 -14.27
CA GLY A 51 -0.17 -15.86 -14.02
C GLY A 51 -0.50 -16.06 -12.53
N VAL A 52 -0.26 -15.06 -11.68
CA VAL A 52 -0.80 -15.06 -10.31
C VAL A 52 -2.33 -14.98 -10.38
N ALA A 53 -3.02 -15.70 -9.49
CA ALA A 53 -4.48 -15.76 -9.50
C ALA A 53 -5.11 -14.36 -9.43
N THR A 54 -6.10 -14.12 -10.31
CA THR A 54 -6.73 -12.81 -10.54
C THR A 54 -7.25 -12.16 -9.28
N GLY A 55 -7.78 -12.92 -8.32
CA GLY A 55 -8.26 -12.37 -7.05
C GLY A 55 -7.21 -11.56 -6.28
N TRP A 56 -5.94 -12.00 -6.27
CA TRP A 56 -4.86 -11.26 -5.61
C TRP A 56 -4.48 -9.99 -6.35
N VAL A 57 -4.53 -10.01 -7.69
CA VAL A 57 -4.25 -8.84 -8.52
C VAL A 57 -5.34 -7.79 -8.31
N VAL A 58 -6.62 -8.19 -8.40
CA VAL A 58 -7.77 -7.31 -8.21
C VAL A 58 -7.76 -6.69 -6.81
N LEU A 59 -7.49 -7.50 -5.77
CA LEU A 59 -7.40 -6.98 -4.41
C LEU A 59 -6.34 -5.88 -4.29
N ALA A 60 -5.15 -6.09 -4.87
CA ALA A 60 -4.08 -5.10 -4.84
C ALA A 60 -4.44 -3.81 -5.60
N VAL A 61 -5.11 -3.95 -6.75
CA VAL A 61 -5.58 -2.79 -7.52
C VAL A 61 -6.60 -1.97 -6.73
N VAL A 62 -7.63 -2.63 -6.18
CA VAL A 62 -8.67 -2.00 -5.37
C VAL A 62 -8.06 -1.32 -4.14
N TRP A 63 -7.14 -1.99 -3.45
CA TRP A 63 -6.48 -1.40 -2.28
C TRP A 63 -5.65 -0.17 -2.62
N GLY A 64 -4.99 -0.18 -3.77
CA GLY A 64 -4.27 0.99 -4.29
C GLY A 64 -5.17 2.17 -4.64
N LEU A 65 -6.47 1.95 -4.88
CA LEU A 65 -7.46 3.03 -5.00
C LEU A 65 -7.98 3.48 -3.63
N VAL A 66 -8.31 2.54 -2.75
CA VAL A 66 -8.88 2.83 -1.42
C VAL A 66 -7.90 3.65 -0.57
N ALA A 67 -6.61 3.33 -0.59
CA ALA A 67 -5.60 4.00 0.22
C ALA A 67 -5.52 5.54 -0.01
N PRO A 68 -5.34 6.06 -1.25
CA PRO A 68 -5.29 7.49 -1.48
C PRO A 68 -6.65 8.17 -1.29
N ILE A 69 -7.76 7.50 -1.64
CA ILE A 69 -9.11 8.06 -1.41
C ILE A 69 -9.33 8.32 0.09
N LEU A 70 -9.06 7.31 0.92
CA LEU A 70 -9.18 7.44 2.38
C LEU A 70 -8.19 8.46 2.94
N GLY A 71 -6.93 8.44 2.49
CA GLY A 71 -5.88 9.35 2.97
C GLY A 71 -6.20 10.82 2.70
N LEU A 72 -6.58 11.16 1.46
CA LEU A 72 -6.92 12.54 1.08
C LEU A 72 -8.23 13.03 1.74
N ALA A 73 -9.15 12.11 2.04
CA ALA A 73 -10.39 12.43 2.73
C ALA A 73 -10.23 12.49 4.26
N GLN A 74 -9.14 11.93 4.82
CA GLN A 74 -8.98 11.65 6.25
C GLN A 74 -9.35 12.84 7.13
N GLU A 75 -8.76 14.02 6.88
CA GLU A 75 -8.93 15.23 7.71
C GLU A 75 -10.39 15.71 7.81
N ARG A 76 -11.26 15.28 6.89
CA ARG A 76 -12.67 15.69 6.81
C ARG A 76 -13.62 14.62 7.37
N LEU A 77 -13.10 13.44 7.73
CA LEU A 77 -13.90 12.31 8.20
C LEU A 77 -13.85 12.21 9.72
N LEU A 78 -15.04 12.06 10.33
CA LEU A 78 -15.23 11.88 11.79
C LEU A 78 -14.34 12.80 12.63
N THR A 79 -14.43 14.11 12.40
CA THR A 79 -13.63 15.10 13.12
C THR A 79 -14.01 15.16 14.62
N GLY A 80 -13.09 15.62 15.46
CA GLY A 80 -13.25 15.66 16.93
C GLY A 80 -12.69 14.43 17.64
N ASP A 81 -13.26 14.08 18.80
CA ASP A 81 -12.72 13.05 19.71
C ASP A 81 -12.61 11.64 19.09
N TRP A 82 -13.35 11.36 18.02
CA TRP A 82 -13.36 10.07 17.35
C TRP A 82 -12.47 10.00 16.10
N HIS A 83 -11.79 11.09 15.75
CA HIS A 83 -10.98 11.19 14.52
C HIS A 83 -9.84 10.17 14.47
N TRP A 84 -9.31 9.78 15.62
CA TRP A 84 -8.29 8.73 15.73
C TRP A 84 -8.73 7.40 15.09
N THR A 85 -10.04 7.12 15.04
CA THR A 85 -10.58 5.91 14.39
C THR A 85 -10.25 5.89 12.90
N ILE A 86 -10.37 7.04 12.23
CA ILE A 86 -10.01 7.19 10.81
C ILE A 86 -8.50 7.09 10.64
N GLN A 87 -7.71 7.65 11.56
CA GLN A 87 -6.25 7.54 11.54
C GLN A 87 -5.77 6.08 11.68
N VAL A 88 -6.36 5.29 12.60
CA VAL A 88 -6.11 3.85 12.71
C VAL A 88 -6.51 3.13 11.43
N LEU A 89 -7.71 3.40 10.91
CA LEU A 89 -8.20 2.76 9.69
C LEU A 89 -7.24 3.03 8.51
N HIS A 90 -6.82 4.28 8.33
CA HIS A 90 -5.89 4.66 7.27
C HIS A 90 -4.53 3.94 7.44
N LEU A 91 -3.99 3.88 8.66
CA LEU A 91 -2.77 3.11 8.94
C LEU A 91 -2.93 1.63 8.56
N LEU A 92 -4.04 0.99 8.94
CA LEU A 92 -4.31 -0.42 8.61
C LEU A 92 -4.44 -0.64 7.10
N ILE A 93 -5.11 0.27 6.38
CA ILE A 93 -5.16 0.23 4.92
C ILE A 93 -3.76 0.36 4.32
N GLY A 94 -2.93 1.28 4.82
CA GLY A 94 -1.53 1.44 4.41
C GLY A 94 -0.69 0.18 4.63
N LEU A 95 -0.79 -0.44 5.81
CA LEU A 95 -0.14 -1.72 6.11
C LEU A 95 -0.63 -2.84 5.17
N GLY A 96 -1.93 -2.87 4.87
CA GLY A 96 -2.51 -3.78 3.88
C GLY A 96 -1.90 -3.61 2.49
N ALA A 97 -1.67 -2.37 2.03
CA ALA A 97 -1.02 -2.11 0.75
C ALA A 97 0.42 -2.68 0.70
N ILE A 98 1.20 -2.48 1.77
CA ILE A 98 2.56 -3.01 1.89
C ILE A 98 2.54 -4.55 1.88
N GLY A 99 1.68 -5.15 2.72
CA GLY A 99 1.56 -6.60 2.84
C GLY A 99 1.14 -7.27 1.53
N GLN A 100 0.23 -6.65 0.78
CA GLN A 100 -0.16 -7.13 -0.54
C GLN A 100 0.98 -7.07 -1.55
N GLY A 101 1.75 -5.98 -1.58
CA GLY A 101 2.92 -5.86 -2.46
C GLY A 101 3.93 -6.99 -2.22
N GLU A 102 4.28 -7.26 -0.97
CA GLU A 102 5.14 -8.38 -0.60
C GLU A 102 4.53 -9.74 -0.97
N GLY A 103 3.23 -9.90 -0.72
CA GLY A 103 2.49 -11.11 -1.05
C GLY A 103 2.48 -11.42 -2.56
N LEU A 104 2.38 -10.40 -3.41
CA LEU A 104 2.45 -10.56 -4.87
C LEU A 104 3.85 -11.01 -5.32
N VAL A 105 4.92 -10.42 -4.77
CA VAL A 105 6.30 -10.82 -5.08
C VAL A 105 6.55 -12.29 -4.76
N VAL A 106 6.10 -12.75 -3.59
CA VAL A 106 6.22 -14.16 -3.19
C VAL A 106 5.46 -15.08 -4.16
N ARG A 107 4.24 -14.71 -4.54
CA ARG A 107 3.41 -15.50 -5.46
C ARG A 107 4.03 -15.58 -6.85
N MET A 108 4.56 -14.49 -7.39
CA MET A 108 5.28 -14.49 -8.67
C MET A 108 6.47 -15.45 -8.67
N ARG A 109 7.30 -15.41 -7.61
CA ARG A 109 8.44 -16.32 -7.47
C ARG A 109 8.01 -17.80 -7.42
N ARG A 110 6.93 -18.11 -6.70
CA ARG A 110 6.38 -19.47 -6.63
C ARG A 110 5.86 -19.96 -7.99
N ARG A 111 5.23 -19.07 -8.78
CA ARG A 111 4.78 -19.38 -10.15
C ARG A 111 5.97 -19.69 -11.05
N ALA A 112 6.99 -18.84 -11.06
CA ALA A 112 8.19 -19.05 -11.86
C ALA A 112 8.90 -20.38 -11.55
N ALA A 113 9.07 -20.71 -10.26
CA ALA A 113 9.67 -21.99 -9.85
C ALA A 113 8.83 -23.20 -10.29
N SER A 114 7.50 -23.09 -10.22
CA SER A 114 6.59 -24.16 -10.64
C SER A 114 6.65 -24.40 -12.15
N GLU A 115 6.80 -23.34 -12.95
CA GLU A 115 6.94 -23.43 -14.40
C GLU A 115 8.28 -24.05 -14.81
N GLN A 116 9.38 -23.68 -14.13
CA GLN A 116 10.69 -24.31 -14.34
C GLN A 116 10.67 -25.81 -14.07
N MET A 117 10.03 -26.25 -12.98
CA MET A 117 9.92 -27.68 -12.64
C MET A 117 9.04 -28.47 -13.63
N ARG A 118 8.08 -27.83 -14.29
CA ARG A 118 7.27 -28.47 -15.34
C ARG A 118 8.00 -28.59 -16.69
N ALA A 119 9.05 -27.80 -16.89
CA ALA A 119 9.83 -27.75 -18.12
C ALA A 119 11.09 -28.65 -18.10
N ALA A 120 11.44 -29.19 -16.93
CA ALA A 120 12.54 -30.15 -16.71
C ALA A 120 12.03 -31.59 -16.77
#